data_AF-A0A8T3W3G9-F1
#
_entry.id   AF-A0A8T3W3G9-F1
#
_cell.length_a   1.000
_cell.length_b   1.000
_cell.length_c   1.000
_cell.angle_alpha   90.00
_cell.angle_beta   90.00
_cell.angle_gamma   90.00
#
_symmetry.space_group_name_H-M   'P 1'
#
loop_
_entity.id
_entity.type
_entity.pdbx_description
1 polymer ?
#
loop_
_entity_poly.entity_id
_entity_poly.type
_entity_poly.pdbx_seq_one_letter_code
_entity_poly.pdbx_strand_id
1 'polypeptide(L)'
;MIFIIKVTTNKEERALDLIAERVEKKSLNVFSVSRTHGLRGYLVLEAEDVDSAKEAVFNLPYIKGIIGKPVTYDEIKNMFEPAVEAISIKEGDIVEMIGTSFKGEKAKVLRVDKQKEEVVVSLLGAVVQFPVTIKIDNIKVIRREEVEEENK
;
A
#
# COMPACT_ATOMS: atom_id res chain seq x y z
N MET A 1 -18.33 1.57 15.64
CA MET A 1 -17.50 0.37 15.82
C MET A 1 -17.03 -0.12 14.45
N ILE A 2 -15.78 -0.56 14.31
CA ILE A 2 -15.22 -0.96 13.01
C ILE A 2 -15.09 -2.49 12.95
N PHE A 3 -15.49 -3.07 11.82
CA PHE A 3 -15.52 -4.51 11.58
C PHE A 3 -14.79 -4.85 10.28
N ILE A 4 -14.12 -6.00 10.27
CA ILE A 4 -13.50 -6.55 9.06
C ILE A 4 -14.39 -7.64 8.49
N ILE A 5 -14.79 -7.48 7.23
CA ILE A 5 -15.65 -8.44 6.53
C ILE A 5 -14.78 -9.26 5.58
N LYS A 6 -14.80 -10.58 5.74
CA LYS A 6 -14.16 -11.49 4.80
C LYS A 6 -15.05 -11.64 3.58
N VAL A 7 -14.50 -11.36 2.41
CA VAL A 7 -15.19 -11.50 1.13
C VAL A 7 -14.41 -12.41 0.18
N THR A 8 -15.07 -12.81 -0.89
CA THR A 8 -14.45 -13.58 -1.96
C THR A 8 -13.54 -12.66 -2.77
N THR A 9 -12.31 -13.10 -2.99
CA THR A 9 -11.31 -12.34 -3.76
C THR A 9 -11.83 -12.03 -5.17
N ASN A 10 -11.55 -10.82 -5.68
CA ASN A 10 -12.04 -10.30 -6.96
C ASN A 10 -13.57 -10.09 -7.03
N LYS A 11 -14.26 -10.09 -5.87
CA LYS A 11 -15.69 -9.79 -5.75
C LYS A 11 -15.96 -8.71 -4.69
N GLU A 12 -14.93 -8.01 -4.25
CA GLU A 12 -14.98 -6.98 -3.21
C GLU A 12 -15.93 -5.84 -3.58
N GLU A 13 -15.88 -5.38 -4.83
CA GLU A 13 -16.72 -4.29 -5.34
C GLU A 13 -18.20 -4.68 -5.35
N ARG A 14 -18.52 -5.84 -5.91
CA ARG A 14 -19.90 -6.37 -5.90
C ARG A 14 -20.41 -6.63 -4.48
N ALA A 15 -19.55 -7.12 -3.58
CA ALA A 15 -19.91 -7.34 -2.20
C ALA A 15 -20.20 -6.01 -1.49
N LEU A 16 -19.40 -4.97 -1.76
CA LEU A 16 -19.61 -3.62 -1.23
C LEU A 16 -20.96 -3.06 -1.67
N ASP A 17 -21.29 -3.15 -2.97
CA ASP A 17 -22.57 -2.68 -3.52
C ASP A 17 -23.76 -3.37 -2.84
N LEU A 18 -23.68 -4.70 -2.67
CA LEU A 18 -24.74 -5.49 -2.02
C LEU A 18 -24.93 -5.10 -0.55
N ILE A 19 -23.83 -4.82 0.17
CA ILE A 19 -23.90 -4.35 1.56
C ILE A 19 -24.54 -2.97 1.61
N ALA A 20 -24.12 -2.04 0.73
CA ALA A 20 -24.68 -0.70 0.67
C ALA A 20 -26.20 -0.71 0.41
N GLU A 21 -26.63 -1.48 -0.59
CA GLU A 21 -28.06 -1.64 -0.93
C GLU A 21 -28.85 -2.23 0.24
N ARG A 22 -28.28 -3.21 0.96
CA ARG A 22 -28.89 -3.83 2.14
C ARG A 22 -29.07 -2.84 3.29
N VAL A 23 -28.05 -2.03 3.54
CA VAL A 23 -28.05 -1.00 4.59
C VAL A 23 -29.12 0.04 4.31
N GLU A 24 -29.20 0.54 3.09
CA GLU A 24 -30.23 1.51 2.70
C GLU A 24 -31.64 0.92 2.80
N LYS A 25 -31.87 -0.27 2.23
CA LYS A 25 -33.18 -0.93 2.21
C LYS A 25 -33.73 -1.23 3.60
N LYS A 26 -32.85 -1.58 4.54
CA LYS A 26 -33.25 -1.93 5.91
C LYS A 26 -33.04 -0.79 6.91
N SER A 27 -32.54 0.37 6.45
CA SER A 27 -32.20 1.52 7.29
C SER A 27 -31.37 1.11 8.52
N LEU A 28 -30.31 0.35 8.28
CA LEU A 28 -29.43 -0.15 9.35
C LEU A 28 -28.51 0.96 9.85
N ASN A 29 -28.09 0.87 11.11
CA ASN A 29 -27.15 1.82 11.72
C ASN A 29 -25.70 1.52 11.31
N VAL A 30 -25.45 1.53 10.00
CA VAL A 30 -24.13 1.39 9.39
C VAL A 30 -23.71 2.75 8.84
N PHE A 31 -22.58 3.25 9.29
CA PHE A 31 -22.07 4.57 8.93
C PHE A 31 -21.27 4.54 7.62
N SER A 32 -20.47 3.50 7.43
CA SER A 32 -19.64 3.38 6.23
C SER A 32 -19.31 1.93 5.87
N VAL A 33 -19.10 1.69 4.58
CA VAL A 33 -18.49 0.46 4.05
C VAL A 33 -17.41 0.86 3.06
N SER A 34 -16.23 0.26 3.16
CA SER A 34 -15.05 0.71 2.41
C SER A 34 -14.15 -0.44 1.99
N ARG A 35 -13.51 -0.27 0.85
CA ARG A 35 -12.42 -1.14 0.37
C ARG A 35 -11.09 -0.45 0.61
N THR A 36 -10.16 -1.16 1.22
CA THR A 36 -8.78 -0.71 1.44
C THR A 36 -7.88 -1.10 0.26
N HIS A 37 -7.02 -0.19 -0.19
CA HIS A 37 -6.00 -0.51 -1.21
C HIS A 37 -4.95 -1.45 -0.60
N GLY A 38 -4.67 -2.58 -1.26
CA GLY A 38 -3.66 -3.56 -0.81
C GLY A 38 -4.21 -4.78 -0.07
N LEU A 39 -5.46 -4.74 0.42
CA LEU A 39 -6.10 -5.86 1.13
C LEU A 39 -7.13 -6.57 0.26
N ARG A 40 -6.68 -7.65 -0.40
CA ARG A 40 -7.53 -8.49 -1.25
C ARG A 40 -8.39 -9.44 -0.41
N GLY A 41 -9.67 -9.54 -0.73
CA GLY A 41 -10.63 -10.42 -0.04
C GLY A 41 -11.16 -9.88 1.29
N TYR A 42 -11.00 -8.58 1.56
CA TYR A 42 -11.51 -7.95 2.78
C TYR A 42 -12.19 -6.61 2.49
N LEU A 43 -13.20 -6.29 3.30
CA LEU A 43 -13.84 -4.98 3.36
C LEU A 43 -13.85 -4.49 4.82
N VAL A 44 -13.93 -3.19 4.99
CA VAL A 44 -14.08 -2.53 6.29
C VAL A 44 -15.51 -2.00 6.39
N LEU A 45 -16.18 -2.28 7.50
CA LEU A 45 -17.54 -1.83 7.77
C LEU A 45 -17.60 -1.14 9.12
N GLU A 46 -18.17 0.05 9.16
CA GLU A 46 -18.36 0.83 10.37
C GLU A 46 -19.85 0.87 10.72
N ALA A 47 -20.20 0.41 11.92
CA ALA A 47 -21.58 0.38 12.40
C ALA A 47 -21.68 0.82 13.87
N GLU A 48 -22.87 1.24 14.29
CA GLU A 48 -23.15 1.60 15.68
C GLU A 48 -22.93 0.42 16.62
N ASP A 49 -23.45 -0.75 16.24
CA ASP A 49 -23.46 -1.96 17.05
C ASP A 49 -23.15 -3.22 16.23
N VAL A 50 -22.93 -4.33 16.94
CA VAL A 50 -22.56 -5.62 16.36
C VAL A 50 -23.72 -6.26 15.58
N ASP A 51 -24.96 -6.02 15.99
CA ASP A 51 -26.13 -6.63 15.38
C ASP A 51 -26.45 -5.96 14.04
N SER A 52 -26.35 -4.63 13.96
CA SER A 52 -26.39 -3.84 12.74
C SER A 52 -25.33 -4.31 11.73
N ALA A 53 -24.09 -4.52 12.19
CA ALA A 53 -23.01 -5.03 11.34
C ALA A 53 -23.29 -6.45 10.82
N LYS A 54 -23.76 -7.36 11.68
CA LYS A 54 -24.13 -8.73 11.28
C LYS A 54 -25.28 -8.72 10.30
N GLU A 55 -26.31 -7.93 10.56
CA GLU A 55 -27.50 -7.84 9.72
C GLU A 55 -27.15 -7.27 8.34
N ALA A 56 -26.23 -6.30 8.26
CA ALA A 56 -25.76 -5.72 7.01
C ALA A 56 -25.09 -6.75 6.08
N VAL A 57 -24.45 -7.78 6.65
CA VAL A 57 -23.69 -8.77 5.88
C VAL A 57 -24.35 -10.15 5.83
N PHE A 58 -25.49 -10.33 6.52
CA PHE A 58 -26.14 -11.62 6.67
C PHE A 58 -26.72 -12.14 5.35
N ASN A 59 -26.37 -13.38 5.02
CA ASN A 59 -26.85 -14.13 3.85
C ASN A 59 -26.67 -13.38 2.51
N LEU A 60 -25.63 -12.57 2.39
CA LEU A 60 -25.30 -11.90 1.13
C LEU A 60 -24.30 -12.71 0.30
N PRO A 61 -24.44 -12.74 -1.03
CA PRO A 61 -23.48 -13.35 -1.93
C PRO A 61 -22.05 -12.82 -1.73
N TYR A 62 -21.06 -13.68 -1.96
CA TYR A 62 -19.62 -13.38 -1.89
C TYR A 62 -19.07 -13.03 -0.49
N ILE A 63 -19.93 -12.82 0.51
CA ILE A 63 -19.53 -12.58 1.88
C ILE A 63 -19.33 -13.90 2.63
N LYS A 64 -18.20 -14.01 3.32
CA LYS A 64 -17.87 -15.17 4.18
C LYS A 64 -18.15 -14.90 5.66
N GLY A 65 -18.31 -13.63 6.04
CA GLY A 65 -18.71 -13.21 7.39
C GLY A 65 -17.78 -12.16 8.00
N ILE A 66 -18.13 -11.72 9.21
CA ILE A 66 -17.31 -10.82 10.03
C ILE A 66 -16.16 -11.61 10.64
N ILE A 67 -14.94 -11.06 10.59
CA ILE A 67 -13.78 -11.65 11.25
C ILE A 67 -13.59 -11.02 12.62
N GLY A 68 -13.47 -11.88 13.62
CA GLY A 68 -12.94 -11.51 14.93
C GLY A 68 -13.83 -10.52 15.68
N LYS A 69 -13.17 -9.64 16.42
CA LYS A 69 -13.79 -8.60 17.24
C LYS A 69 -13.73 -7.25 16.52
N PRO A 70 -14.52 -6.26 16.96
CA PRO A 70 -14.38 -4.89 16.49
C PRO A 70 -12.93 -4.43 16.64
N VAL A 71 -12.41 -3.78 15.60
CA VAL A 71 -11.05 -3.23 15.54
C VAL A 71 -11.07 -1.74 15.83
N THR A 72 -9.96 -1.23 16.34
CA THR A 72 -9.73 0.20 16.55
C THR A 72 -9.19 0.85 15.27
N TYR A 73 -9.30 2.18 15.18
CA TYR A 73 -8.79 2.93 14.02
C TYR A 73 -7.27 2.78 13.86
N ASP A 74 -6.51 2.76 14.95
CA ASP A 74 -5.06 2.58 14.92
C ASP A 74 -4.63 1.24 14.29
N GLU A 75 -5.42 0.18 14.49
CA GLU A 75 -5.14 -1.15 13.93
C GLU A 75 -5.35 -1.19 12.40
N ILE A 76 -6.30 -0.41 11.89
CA ILE A 76 -6.60 -0.36 10.45
C ILE A 76 -5.92 0.79 9.72
N LYS A 77 -5.29 1.75 10.43
CA LYS A 77 -4.64 2.92 9.84
C LYS A 77 -3.67 2.56 8.72
N ASN A 78 -2.80 1.58 8.97
CA ASN A 78 -1.82 1.07 8.00
C ASN A 78 -2.45 0.35 6.78
N MET A 79 -3.76 0.05 6.81
CA MET A 79 -4.50 -0.52 5.69
C MET A 79 -5.02 0.55 4.73
N PHE A 80 -5.23 1.78 5.23
CA PHE A 80 -5.73 2.91 4.45
C PHE A 80 -4.60 3.81 3.96
N GLU A 81 -3.52 3.91 4.73
CA GLU A 81 -2.28 4.53 4.31
C GLU A 81 -1.41 3.45 3.69
N PRO A 82 -1.38 3.29 2.34
CA PRO A 82 -0.30 2.52 1.75
C PRO A 82 0.99 3.13 2.28
N ALA A 83 1.88 2.30 2.83
CA ALA A 83 3.25 2.68 3.02
C ALA A 83 3.80 2.97 1.62
N VAL A 84 3.56 4.18 1.13
CA VAL A 84 4.37 4.78 0.10
C VAL A 84 5.70 4.87 0.81
N GLU A 85 6.51 3.82 0.71
CA GLU A 85 7.94 3.97 0.76
C GLU A 85 8.23 4.91 -0.40
N ALA A 86 8.05 6.20 -0.17
CA ALA A 86 8.56 7.24 -1.02
C ALA A 86 10.06 7.00 -0.94
N ILE A 87 10.57 6.21 -1.89
CA ILE A 87 11.99 6.00 -2.04
C ILE A 87 12.51 7.38 -2.42
N SER A 88 12.82 8.18 -1.40
CA SER A 88 13.28 9.55 -1.54
C SER A 88 14.75 9.44 -1.93
N ILE A 89 14.96 9.03 -3.17
CA ILE A 89 16.27 8.92 -3.80
C ILE A 89 16.73 10.35 -4.06
N LYS A 90 17.92 10.68 -3.58
CA LYS A 90 18.59 11.93 -3.86
C LYS A 90 19.73 11.71 -4.84
N GLU A 91 20.09 12.77 -5.54
CA GLU A 91 21.33 12.79 -6.31
C GLU A 91 22.50 12.59 -5.34
N GLY A 92 23.42 11.69 -5.71
CA GLY A 92 24.54 11.30 -4.84
C GLY A 92 24.32 10.01 -4.05
N ASP A 93 23.09 9.57 -3.85
CA ASP A 93 22.81 8.34 -3.08
C ASP A 93 23.43 7.11 -3.75
N ILE A 94 23.88 6.16 -2.91
CA ILE A 94 24.31 4.85 -3.40
C ILE A 94 23.11 3.92 -3.32
N VAL A 95 22.77 3.35 -4.47
CA VAL A 95 21.67 2.42 -4.64
C VAL A 95 22.19 1.06 -5.08
N GLU A 96 21.48 0.01 -4.68
CA GLU A 96 21.65 -1.35 -5.17
C GLU A 96 20.54 -1.67 -6.15
N MET A 97 20.92 -2.27 -7.27
CA MET A 97 20.03 -2.66 -8.33
C MET A 97 19.26 -3.94 -7.98
N ILE A 98 17.94 -3.89 -8.01
CA ILE A 98 17.06 -5.07 -7.83
C ILE A 98 16.62 -5.64 -9.19
N GLY A 99 16.62 -4.82 -10.23
CA GLY A 99 16.21 -5.20 -11.59
C GLY A 99 17.03 -6.36 -12.17
N THR A 100 16.38 -7.22 -12.95
CA THR A 100 16.90 -8.53 -13.39
C THR A 100 18.24 -8.49 -14.12
N SER A 101 18.52 -7.44 -14.90
CA SER A 101 19.73 -7.35 -15.73
C SER A 101 20.99 -6.89 -14.96
N PHE A 102 20.83 -6.19 -13.84
CA PHE A 102 21.93 -5.61 -13.06
C PHE A 102 21.83 -5.98 -11.57
N LYS A 103 21.11 -7.04 -11.25
CA LYS A 103 20.74 -7.40 -9.88
C LYS A 103 21.98 -7.54 -8.98
N GLY A 104 22.00 -6.80 -7.87
CA GLY A 104 23.08 -6.79 -6.88
C GLY A 104 24.23 -5.82 -7.18
N GLU A 105 24.22 -5.16 -8.34
CA GLU A 105 25.21 -4.13 -8.64
C GLU A 105 24.94 -2.85 -7.84
N LYS A 106 26.02 -2.19 -7.42
CA LYS A 106 25.96 -0.89 -6.74
C LYS A 106 26.13 0.24 -7.74
N ALA A 107 25.31 1.26 -7.62
CA ALA A 107 25.34 2.41 -8.49
C ALA A 107 25.23 3.72 -7.69
N LYS A 108 25.86 4.78 -8.18
CA LYS A 108 25.68 6.14 -7.66
C LYS A 108 24.62 6.87 -8.47
N VAL A 109 23.67 7.50 -7.81
CA VAL A 109 22.60 8.28 -8.46
C VAL A 109 23.18 9.58 -9.00
N LEU A 110 22.98 9.83 -10.28
CA LEU A 110 23.36 11.08 -10.95
C LEU A 110 22.21 12.07 -11.01
N ARG A 111 21.01 11.59 -11.37
CA ARG A 111 19.82 12.43 -11.54
C ARG A 111 18.55 11.63 -11.28
N VAL A 112 17.55 12.26 -10.66
CA VAL A 112 16.23 11.66 -10.41
C VAL A 112 15.16 12.43 -11.17
N ASP A 113 14.37 11.75 -12.00
CA ASP A 113 13.19 12.29 -12.66
C ASP A 113 11.92 11.76 -11.98
N LYS A 114 11.38 12.56 -11.05
CA LYS A 114 10.19 12.19 -10.28
C LYS A 114 8.90 12.17 -11.11
N GLN A 115 8.86 12.89 -12.24
CA GLN A 115 7.66 12.91 -13.09
C GLN A 115 7.54 11.64 -13.93
N LYS A 116 8.68 11.05 -14.31
CA LYS A 116 8.74 9.82 -15.12
C LYS A 116 9.01 8.56 -14.31
N GLU A 117 9.22 8.68 -13.00
CA GLU A 117 9.61 7.57 -12.12
C GLU A 117 10.91 6.88 -12.58
N GLU A 118 11.85 7.66 -13.12
CA GLU A 118 13.13 7.21 -13.66
C GLU A 118 14.30 7.82 -12.88
N VAL A 119 15.37 7.05 -12.76
CA VAL A 119 16.63 7.49 -12.16
C VAL A 119 17.78 7.17 -13.11
N VAL A 120 18.72 8.12 -13.23
CA VAL A 120 19.96 7.94 -13.97
C VAL A 120 21.06 7.60 -12.98
N VAL A 121 21.68 6.44 -13.14
CA VAL A 121 22.72 5.93 -12.22
C VAL A 121 24.02 5.63 -12.97
N SER A 122 25.13 5.66 -12.24
CA SER A 122 26.46 5.24 -12.69
C SER A 122 26.91 4.01 -11.90
N LEU A 123 27.18 2.90 -12.57
CA LEU A 123 27.60 1.64 -11.92
C LEU A 123 29.01 1.80 -11.33
N LEU A 124 29.17 1.46 -10.05
CA LEU A 124 30.45 1.56 -9.34
C LEU A 124 31.40 0.40 -9.64
N GLY A 125 30.88 -0.76 -10.07
CA GLY A 125 31.67 -1.95 -10.43
C GLY A 125 32.21 -1.97 -11.87
N ALA A 126 31.81 -1.01 -12.71
CA ALA A 126 32.19 -0.97 -14.11
C ALA A 126 33.54 -0.25 -14.31
N VAL A 127 34.43 -0.82 -15.14
CA VAL A 127 35.71 -0.20 -15.54
C VAL A 127 35.50 1.14 -16.25
N VAL A 128 34.34 1.29 -16.89
CA VAL A 128 33.90 2.52 -17.55
C VAL A 128 32.58 2.95 -16.95
N GLN A 129 32.50 4.19 -16.47
CA GLN A 129 31.30 4.76 -15.86
C GLN A 129 30.35 5.28 -16.95
N PHE A 130 29.45 4.42 -17.42
CA PHE A 130 28.38 4.84 -18.34
C PHE A 130 27.09 5.12 -17.56
N PRO A 131 26.39 6.24 -17.84
CA PRO A 131 25.10 6.51 -17.21
C PRO A 131 24.02 5.59 -17.79
N VAL A 132 23.22 4.99 -16.90
CA VAL A 132 22.09 4.12 -17.27
C VAL A 132 20.81 4.67 -16.67
N THR A 133 19.75 4.74 -17.48
CA THR A 133 18.41 5.10 -17.01
C THR A 133 17.64 3.84 -16.61
N ILE A 134 17.07 3.85 -15.41
CA ILE A 134 16.33 2.72 -14.83
C ILE A 134 15.11 3.25 -14.07
N LYS A 135 14.12 2.38 -13.85
CA LYS A 135 12.95 2.72 -13.03
C LYS A 135 13.29 2.77 -11.55
N ILE A 136 12.63 3.68 -10.83
CA ILE A 136 12.77 3.84 -9.37
C ILE A 136 12.40 2.56 -8.62
N ASP A 137 11.42 1.78 -9.08
CA ASP A 137 11.04 0.50 -8.46
C ASP A 137 12.14 -0.58 -8.51
N ASN A 138 13.10 -0.45 -9.43
CA ASN A 138 14.15 -1.45 -9.63
C ASN A 138 15.41 -1.17 -8.81
N ILE A 139 15.34 -0.24 -7.86
CA ILE A 139 16.48 0.11 -7.01
C ILE A 139 16.13 0.16 -5.53
N LYS A 140 17.15 -0.12 -4.72
CA LYS A 140 17.10 -0.03 -3.26
C LYS A 140 18.19 0.90 -2.79
N VAL A 141 17.86 1.93 -2.03
CA VAL A 141 18.87 2.82 -1.43
C VAL A 141 19.64 2.05 -0.37
N ILE A 142 20.97 1.96 -0.51
CA ILE A 142 21.85 1.30 0.46
C ILE A 142 22.60 2.29 1.36
N ARG A 143 22.88 3.50 0.85
CA ARG A 143 23.51 4.57 1.62
C ARG A 143 22.97 5.90 1.14
N ARG A 144 22.38 6.65 2.06
CA ARG A 144 22.09 8.07 1.85
C ARG A 144 23.37 8.84 2.18
N GLU A 145 23.78 9.76 1.32
CA GLU A 145 24.70 10.81 1.77
C GLU A 145 23.88 11.75 2.67
N GLU A 146 23.67 11.35 3.93
CA GLU A 146 23.41 12.34 4.98
C GLU A 146 24.74 13.07 5.19
N VAL A 147 24.73 14.37 4.92
CA VAL A 147 25.77 15.27 5.38
C VAL A 147 25.83 15.08 6.89
N GLU A 148 26.87 14.41 7.36
CA GLU A 148 27.32 14.51 8.74
C GLU A 148 27.69 15.98 8.96
N GLU A 149 26.71 16.80 9.37
CA GLU A 149 27.02 18.05 10.04
C GLU A 149 27.61 17.69 11.40
N GLU A 150 28.95 17.66 11.44
CA GLU A 150 29.73 17.91 12.64
C GLU A 150 29.12 19.10 13.39
N ASN A 151 28.48 18.85 14.54
CA ASN A 151 28.34 19.88 15.54
C ASN A 151 29.19 19.52 16.76
N LYS A 152 30.25 20.31 16.86
CA LYS A 152 31.24 20.48 17.91
C LYS A 152 30.63 20.75 19.27
#